data_AF-A0AAE2UU79-F1
#
_entry.id   AF-A0AAE2UU79-F1
#
_cell.length_a   1.000
_cell.length_b   1.000
_cell.length_c   1.000
_cell.angle_alpha   90.00
_cell.angle_beta   90.00
_cell.angle_gamma   90.00
#
_symmetry.space_group_name_H-M   'P 1'
#
loop_
_entity.id
_entity.type
_entity.pdbx_description
1 polymer ?
#
loop_
_entity_poly.entity_id
_entity_poly.type
_entity_poly.pdbx_seq_one_letter_code
_entity_poly.pdbx_strand_id
1 'polypeptide(L)'
;MSVLAKLWTWTGYAFVPLAITWVFYARGGTDGTPVALGVLVSRGYWGLLLTLLVTGLLLWTVTLYVRAAKARGSRILIPPNTTFETGGQRNRLVSWGTAIIFAAVMIAALAVFSIRYGDSRIYGWDDRTPLADGFWESRTIADARRCPNGPCFAISERLDSSGKPLSGVNEYIPIITDAAIVVAALPALACLAFHLYGIARLIRSRLRRR
;
A
#
# COMPACT_ATOMS: atom_id res chain seq x y z
N MET A 1 -25.16 -5.12 -4.81
CA MET A 1 -24.73 -4.98 -3.40
C MET A 1 -24.02 -6.23 -2.87
N SER A 2 -24.57 -7.44 -3.06
CA SER A 2 -23.89 -8.70 -2.64
C SER A 2 -22.50 -8.88 -3.27
N VAL A 3 -22.35 -8.63 -4.57
CA VAL A 3 -21.05 -8.71 -5.27
C VAL A 3 -20.01 -7.76 -4.68
N LEU A 4 -20.38 -6.49 -4.43
CA LEU A 4 -19.46 -5.51 -3.81
C LEU A 4 -19.04 -5.91 -2.40
N ALA A 5 -19.96 -6.48 -1.61
CA ALA A 5 -19.66 -6.97 -0.26
C ALA A 5 -18.71 -8.18 -0.30
N LYS A 6 -18.90 -9.09 -1.25
CA LYS A 6 -18.00 -10.23 -1.48
C LYS A 6 -16.61 -9.76 -1.89
N LEU A 7 -16.52 -8.87 -2.87
CA LEU A 7 -15.24 -8.30 -3.33
C LEU A 7 -14.50 -7.64 -2.17
N TRP A 8 -15.17 -6.76 -1.42
CA TRP A 8 -14.58 -6.09 -0.26
C TRP A 8 -14.06 -7.08 0.79
N THR A 9 -14.87 -8.07 1.12
CA THR A 9 -14.51 -9.11 2.10
C THR A 9 -13.31 -9.90 1.59
N TRP A 10 -13.38 -10.46 0.38
CA TRP A 10 -12.34 -11.33 -0.17
C TRP A 10 -11.02 -10.60 -0.35
N THR A 11 -11.03 -9.37 -0.84
CA THR A 11 -9.81 -8.56 -0.97
C THR A 11 -9.15 -8.35 0.39
N GLY A 12 -9.91 -7.95 1.41
CA GLY A 12 -9.34 -7.73 2.74
C GLY A 12 -8.85 -9.02 3.39
N TYR A 13 -9.61 -10.12 3.28
CA TYR A 13 -9.21 -11.42 3.81
C TYR A 13 -7.98 -12.01 3.13
N ALA A 14 -7.82 -11.82 1.82
CA ALA A 14 -6.62 -12.26 1.11
C ALA A 14 -5.40 -11.42 1.51
N PHE A 15 -5.59 -10.10 1.66
CA PHE A 15 -4.49 -9.20 1.94
C PHE A 15 -4.01 -9.24 3.39
N VAL A 16 -4.88 -9.42 4.39
CA VAL A 16 -4.46 -9.37 5.80
C VAL A 16 -3.36 -10.40 6.13
N PRO A 17 -3.51 -11.71 5.80
CA PRO A 17 -2.44 -12.68 5.98
C PRO A 17 -1.20 -12.33 5.16
N LEU A 18 -1.39 -11.89 3.91
CA LEU A 18 -0.29 -11.51 3.03
C LEU A 18 0.54 -10.36 3.64
N ALA A 19 -0.10 -9.32 4.16
CA ALA A 19 0.56 -8.18 4.78
C ALA A 19 1.34 -8.59 6.04
N ILE A 20 0.74 -9.45 6.88
CA ILE A 20 1.41 -9.99 8.06
C ILE A 20 2.68 -10.75 7.65
N THR A 21 2.54 -11.71 6.73
CA THR A 21 3.66 -12.51 6.22
C THR A 21 4.74 -11.63 5.58
N TRP A 22 4.35 -10.63 4.79
CA TRP A 22 5.28 -9.75 4.08
C TRP A 22 6.06 -8.84 5.04
N VAL A 23 5.46 -8.37 6.13
CA VAL A 23 6.17 -7.61 7.17
C VAL A 23 7.28 -8.45 7.80
N PHE A 24 7.06 -9.76 8.03
CA PHE A 24 8.12 -10.66 8.47
C PHE A 24 9.25 -10.77 7.42
N TYR A 25 8.91 -10.93 6.14
CA TYR A 25 9.90 -10.99 5.06
C TYR A 25 10.65 -9.68 4.84
N ALA A 26 10.03 -8.52 5.06
CA ALA A 26 10.67 -7.20 4.98
C ALA A 26 11.54 -6.86 6.20
N ARG A 27 11.51 -7.69 7.25
CA ARG A 27 12.36 -7.59 8.44
C ARG A 27 13.48 -8.64 8.50
N GLY A 28 13.57 -9.54 7.52
CA GLY A 28 14.63 -10.55 7.45
C GLY A 28 14.23 -11.95 7.93
N GLY A 29 12.94 -12.22 8.17
CA GLY A 29 12.45 -13.54 8.57
C GLY A 29 12.75 -13.91 10.03
N THR A 30 12.55 -15.18 10.38
CA THR A 30 12.77 -15.75 11.73
C THR A 30 14.11 -16.45 11.90
N ASP A 31 14.79 -16.74 10.79
CA ASP A 31 15.86 -17.74 10.75
C ASP A 31 17.25 -17.14 11.03
N GLY A 32 17.29 -15.91 11.58
CA GLY A 32 18.50 -15.23 12.02
C GLY A 32 19.50 -14.87 10.92
N THR A 33 19.22 -15.19 9.66
CA THR A 33 20.10 -14.87 8.53
C THR A 33 19.88 -13.41 8.12
N PRO A 34 20.90 -12.54 8.22
CA PRO A 34 20.75 -11.15 7.85
C PRO A 34 20.49 -11.05 6.34
N VAL A 35 19.31 -10.56 5.98
CA VAL A 35 18.98 -10.24 4.58
C VAL A 35 19.62 -8.90 4.23
N ALA A 36 20.33 -8.85 3.11
CA ALA A 36 21.00 -7.64 2.65
C ALA A 36 20.00 -6.47 2.50
N LEU A 37 20.43 -5.26 2.87
CA LEU A 37 19.58 -4.07 2.93
C LEU A 37 18.89 -3.80 1.59
N GLY A 38 19.60 -3.94 0.47
CA GLY A 38 19.02 -3.67 -0.85
C GLY A 38 17.86 -4.59 -1.24
N VAL A 39 17.87 -5.84 -0.76
CA VAL A 39 16.76 -6.78 -0.94
C VAL A 39 15.57 -6.35 -0.06
N LEU A 40 15.82 -5.91 1.17
CA LEU A 40 14.77 -5.41 2.06
C LEU A 40 14.09 -4.15 1.51
N VAL A 41 14.86 -3.22 0.94
CA VAL A 41 14.33 -2.02 0.27
C VAL A 41 13.47 -2.40 -0.94
N SER A 42 13.93 -3.34 -1.77
CA SER A 42 13.20 -3.84 -2.94
C SER A 42 11.88 -4.51 -2.54
N ARG A 43 11.88 -5.29 -1.45
CA ARG A 43 10.66 -5.86 -0.84
C ARG A 43 9.74 -4.79 -0.28
N GLY A 44 10.31 -3.72 0.30
CA GLY A 44 9.58 -2.55 0.79
C GLY A 44 8.83 -1.82 -0.34
N TYR A 45 9.49 -1.59 -1.47
CA TYR A 45 8.87 -1.00 -2.66
C TYR A 45 7.66 -1.81 -3.14
N TRP A 46 7.83 -3.12 -3.36
CA TRP A 46 6.73 -3.97 -3.83
C TRP A 46 5.60 -4.09 -2.80
N GLY A 47 5.95 -4.18 -1.51
CA GLY A 47 4.98 -4.17 -0.42
C GLY A 47 4.17 -2.87 -0.41
N LEU A 48 4.83 -1.72 -0.60
CA LEU A 48 4.16 -0.42 -0.67
C LEU A 48 3.20 -0.34 -1.86
N LEU A 49 3.68 -0.69 -3.06
CA LEU A 49 2.88 -0.68 -4.29
C LEU A 49 1.63 -1.55 -4.15
N LEU A 50 1.81 -2.79 -3.69
CA LEU A 50 0.69 -3.72 -3.49
C LEU A 50 -0.29 -3.20 -2.44
N THR A 51 0.21 -2.64 -1.34
CA THR A 51 -0.63 -2.07 -0.28
C THR A 51 -1.47 -0.89 -0.79
N LEU A 52 -0.88 -0.02 -1.62
CA LEU A 52 -1.60 1.09 -2.25
C LEU A 52 -2.70 0.60 -3.20
N LEU A 53 -2.40 -0.39 -4.05
CA LEU A 53 -3.38 -0.99 -4.96
C LEU A 53 -4.56 -1.62 -4.21
N VAL A 54 -4.27 -2.40 -3.16
CA VAL A 54 -5.31 -3.03 -2.33
C VAL A 54 -6.12 -2.00 -1.56
N THR A 55 -5.47 -0.98 -1.00
CA THR A 55 -6.15 0.13 -0.32
C THR A 55 -7.09 0.86 -1.28
N GLY A 56 -6.62 1.17 -2.49
CA GLY A 56 -7.42 1.77 -3.55
C GLY A 56 -8.64 0.91 -3.89
N LEU A 57 -8.45 -0.40 -4.10
CA LEU A 57 -9.52 -1.34 -4.41
C LEU A 57 -10.55 -1.43 -3.27
N LEU A 58 -10.11 -1.52 -2.02
CA LEU A 58 -11.00 -1.57 -0.86
C LEU A 58 -11.80 -0.27 -0.72
N LEU A 59 -11.16 0.89 -0.80
CA LEU A 59 -11.83 2.20 -0.69
C LEU A 59 -12.80 2.44 -1.84
N TRP A 60 -12.43 2.05 -3.06
CA TRP A 60 -13.31 2.13 -4.23
C TRP A 60 -14.54 1.24 -4.03
N THR A 61 -14.34 -0.01 -3.59
CA THR A 61 -15.44 -0.95 -3.34
C THR A 61 -16.37 -0.45 -2.24
N VAL A 62 -15.83 0.08 -1.14
CA VAL A 62 -16.62 0.72 -0.07
C VAL A 62 -17.38 1.93 -0.60
N THR A 63 -16.75 2.77 -1.41
CA THR A 63 -17.39 3.94 -2.02
C THR A 63 -18.60 3.54 -2.85
N LEU A 64 -18.45 2.58 -3.75
CA LEU A 64 -19.56 2.07 -4.57
C LEU A 64 -20.65 1.43 -3.73
N TYR A 65 -20.26 0.66 -2.70
CA TYR A 65 -21.22 0.06 -1.78
C TYR A 65 -22.03 1.12 -1.03
N VAL A 66 -21.38 2.14 -0.46
CA VAL A 66 -22.03 3.23 0.27
C VAL A 66 -23.00 3.99 -0.65
N ARG A 67 -22.62 4.27 -1.90
CA ARG A 67 -23.51 4.93 -2.88
C ARG A 67 -24.76 4.08 -3.15
N ALA A 68 -24.58 2.78 -3.39
CA ALA A 68 -25.69 1.86 -3.62
C ALA A 68 -26.58 1.69 -2.36
N ALA A 69 -25.98 1.61 -1.17
CA ALA A 69 -26.69 1.48 0.10
C ALA A 69 -27.54 2.72 0.41
N LYS A 70 -27.01 3.92 0.16
CA LYS A 70 -27.75 5.19 0.29
C LYS A 70 -28.93 5.27 -0.67
N ALA A 71 -28.72 4.91 -1.94
CA ALA A 71 -29.78 4.92 -2.95
C ALA A 71 -30.96 3.99 -2.59
N ARG A 72 -30.69 2.91 -1.83
CA ARG A 72 -31.71 1.96 -1.36
C ARG A 72 -32.22 2.22 0.06
N GLY A 73 -31.87 3.35 0.68
CA GLY A 73 -32.31 3.66 2.05
C GLY A 73 -31.82 2.67 3.12
N SER A 74 -30.68 2.00 2.89
CA SER A 74 -30.16 0.99 3.82
C SER A 74 -29.73 1.61 5.15
N ARG A 75 -30.12 0.98 6.27
CA ARG A 75 -29.77 1.46 7.63
C ARG A 75 -28.29 1.34 7.98
N ILE A 76 -27.54 0.49 7.29
CA ILE A 76 -26.12 0.24 7.56
C ILE A 76 -25.37 0.40 6.23
N LEU A 77 -24.38 1.30 6.24
CA LEU A 77 -23.68 1.75 5.04
C LEU A 77 -22.32 1.08 4.81
N ILE A 78 -21.86 0.24 5.73
CA ILE A 78 -20.57 -0.46 5.63
C ILE A 78 -20.78 -1.83 4.99
N PRO A 79 -19.96 -2.27 4.03
CA PRO A 79 -20.10 -3.61 3.47
C PRO A 79 -20.14 -4.68 4.57
N PRO A 80 -21.09 -5.63 4.53
CA PRO A 80 -21.07 -6.75 5.47
C PRO A 80 -19.86 -7.64 5.18
N ASN A 81 -19.34 -8.27 6.22
CA ASN A 81 -18.34 -9.32 6.08
C ASN A 81 -19.03 -10.59 5.59
N THR A 82 -18.89 -10.91 4.30
CA THR A 82 -19.63 -12.02 3.68
C THR A 82 -19.15 -13.41 4.11
N THR A 83 -18.08 -13.50 4.89
CA THR A 83 -17.61 -14.74 5.51
C THR A 83 -18.43 -15.08 6.76
N PHE A 84 -18.89 -14.07 7.49
CA PHE A 84 -19.63 -14.24 8.75
C PHE A 84 -21.09 -13.78 8.69
N GLU A 85 -21.43 -12.90 7.76
CA GLU A 85 -22.76 -12.30 7.63
C GLU A 85 -23.44 -12.79 6.34
N THR A 86 -24.58 -13.47 6.48
CA THR A 86 -25.47 -13.79 5.35
C THR A 86 -26.56 -12.72 5.21
N GLY A 87 -27.13 -12.58 4.01
CA GLY A 87 -27.97 -11.42 3.64
C GLY A 87 -29.17 -11.12 4.54
N GLY A 88 -29.63 -12.08 5.35
CA GLY A 88 -30.72 -11.92 6.33
C GLY A 88 -30.26 -11.62 7.76
N GLN A 89 -29.01 -11.88 8.13
CA GLN A 89 -28.50 -11.80 9.51
C GLN A 89 -27.30 -10.84 9.60
N ARG A 90 -27.55 -9.57 9.28
CA ARG A 90 -26.50 -8.57 9.31
C ARG A 90 -26.26 -8.07 10.74
N ASN A 91 -25.01 -8.15 11.19
CA ASN A 91 -24.57 -7.70 12.50
C ASN A 91 -23.65 -6.48 12.38
N ARG A 92 -24.12 -5.34 12.89
CA ARG A 92 -23.36 -4.07 12.87
C ARG A 92 -21.98 -4.19 13.50
N LEU A 93 -21.85 -4.96 14.58
CA LEU A 93 -20.58 -5.13 15.28
C LEU A 93 -19.56 -5.84 14.38
N VAL A 94 -19.99 -6.88 13.66
CA VAL A 94 -19.13 -7.64 12.74
C VAL A 94 -18.71 -6.78 11.54
N SER A 95 -19.65 -6.06 10.92
CA SER A 95 -19.33 -5.18 9.78
C SER A 95 -18.33 -4.08 10.18
N TRP A 96 -18.55 -3.40 11.31
CA TRP A 96 -17.63 -2.36 11.80
C TRP A 96 -16.29 -2.93 12.25
N GLY A 97 -16.29 -4.04 13.00
CA GLY A 97 -15.06 -4.70 13.42
C GLY A 97 -14.17 -5.10 12.24
N THR A 98 -14.77 -5.65 11.19
CA THR A 98 -14.05 -6.00 9.96
C THR A 98 -13.47 -4.76 9.28
N ALA A 99 -14.24 -3.67 9.19
CA ALA A 99 -13.76 -2.42 8.61
C ALA A 99 -12.60 -1.80 9.39
N ILE A 100 -12.65 -1.86 10.73
CA ILE A 100 -11.58 -1.37 11.61
C ILE A 100 -10.31 -2.21 11.42
N ILE A 101 -10.43 -3.54 11.40
CA ILE A 101 -9.29 -4.45 11.20
C ILE A 101 -8.63 -4.18 9.84
N PHE A 102 -9.41 -4.10 8.77
CA PHE A 102 -8.86 -3.81 7.44
C PHE A 102 -8.16 -2.45 7.41
N ALA A 103 -8.76 -1.41 7.99
CA ALA A 103 -8.15 -0.09 8.06
C ALA A 103 -6.83 -0.11 8.86
N ALA A 104 -6.81 -0.75 10.03
CA ALA A 104 -5.63 -0.85 10.88
C ALA A 104 -4.48 -1.58 10.16
N VAL A 105 -4.79 -2.69 9.49
CA VAL A 105 -3.79 -3.46 8.72
C VAL A 105 -3.27 -2.64 7.53
N MET A 106 -4.13 -1.93 6.78
CA MET A 106 -3.66 -1.05 5.69
C MET A 106 -2.72 0.03 6.22
N ILE A 107 -3.09 0.71 7.30
CA ILE A 107 -2.28 1.79 7.90
C ILE A 107 -0.93 1.25 8.36
N ALA A 108 -0.92 0.11 9.06
CA ALA A 108 0.31 -0.51 9.52
C ALA A 108 1.22 -0.94 8.36
N ALA A 109 0.65 -1.58 7.32
CA ALA A 109 1.40 -2.00 6.14
C ALA A 109 1.97 -0.78 5.38
N LEU A 110 1.16 0.26 5.16
CA LEU A 110 1.61 1.51 4.53
C LEU A 110 2.76 2.13 5.32
N ALA A 111 2.67 2.22 6.64
CA ALA A 111 3.72 2.78 7.47
C ALA A 111 5.03 1.98 7.36
N VAL A 112 4.97 0.65 7.54
CA VAL A 112 6.15 -0.21 7.49
C VAL A 112 6.82 -0.16 6.12
N PHE A 113 6.05 -0.28 5.04
CA PHE A 113 6.62 -0.29 3.68
C PHE A 113 7.06 1.09 3.21
N SER A 114 6.40 2.17 3.64
CA SER A 114 6.83 3.54 3.33
C SER A 114 8.14 3.88 4.02
N ILE A 115 8.32 3.51 5.29
CA ILE A 115 9.60 3.69 6.00
C ILE A 115 10.70 2.93 5.26
N ARG A 116 10.46 1.65 4.95
CA ARG A 116 11.45 0.81 4.25
C ARG A 116 11.79 1.32 2.86
N TYR A 117 10.80 1.84 2.12
CA TYR A 117 11.02 2.47 0.82
C TYR A 117 11.77 3.80 0.98
N GLY A 118 11.47 4.57 2.03
CA GLY A 118 12.15 5.81 2.40
C GLY A 118 13.64 5.64 2.72
N ASP A 119 14.05 4.45 3.18
CA ASP A 119 15.47 4.10 3.38
C ASP A 119 16.24 3.91 2.06
N SER A 120 15.56 3.91 0.91
CA SER A 120 16.21 3.73 -0.39
C SER A 120 17.14 4.88 -0.74
N ARG A 121 18.32 4.52 -1.26
CA ARG A 121 19.27 5.41 -1.91
C ARG A 121 19.56 4.79 -3.27
N ILE A 122 19.51 5.58 -4.34
CA ILE A 122 19.76 5.07 -5.68
C ILE A 122 21.26 4.87 -5.88
N TYR A 123 21.65 3.72 -6.41
CA TYR A 123 23.02 3.38 -6.79
C TYR A 123 23.13 3.32 -8.31
N GLY A 124 24.33 3.58 -8.85
CA GLY A 124 24.65 3.06 -10.18
C GLY A 124 24.56 1.54 -10.18
N TRP A 125 24.25 0.94 -11.34
CA TRP A 125 23.98 -0.50 -11.41
C TRP A 125 25.10 -1.39 -10.84
N ASP A 126 26.35 -1.02 -11.10
CA ASP A 126 27.55 -1.73 -10.64
C ASP A 126 28.34 -0.92 -9.59
N ASP A 127 27.76 0.16 -9.07
CA ASP A 127 28.43 1.02 -8.09
C ASP A 127 28.18 0.53 -6.66
N ARG A 128 29.21 0.61 -5.80
CA ARG A 128 29.12 0.30 -4.36
C ARG A 128 28.72 1.49 -3.51
N THR A 129 28.75 2.68 -4.08
CA THR A 129 28.39 3.93 -3.40
C THR A 129 27.09 4.47 -3.98
N PRO A 130 26.18 5.00 -3.15
CA PRO A 130 24.97 5.61 -3.65
C PRO A 130 25.31 6.87 -4.45
N LEU A 131 24.40 7.27 -5.34
CA LEU A 131 24.49 8.53 -6.08
C LEU A 131 24.47 9.75 -5.15
N ALA A 132 23.79 9.61 -4.01
CA ALA A 132 23.79 10.55 -2.88
C ALA A 132 23.25 9.87 -1.61
N ASP A 133 23.51 10.46 -0.45
CA ASP A 133 23.11 9.90 0.86
C ASP A 133 21.61 10.07 1.18
N GLY A 134 20.90 10.92 0.44
CA GLY A 134 19.47 11.19 0.63
C GLY A 134 18.55 10.44 -0.34
N PHE A 135 17.34 10.07 0.14
CA PHE A 135 16.27 9.47 -0.66
C PHE A 135 15.90 10.35 -1.87
N TRP A 136 15.66 11.64 -1.63
CA TRP A 136 15.25 12.58 -2.68
C TRP A 136 16.41 12.96 -3.58
N GLU A 137 17.56 13.25 -2.99
CA GLU A 137 18.76 13.68 -3.71
C GLU A 137 19.21 12.60 -4.70
N SER A 138 19.32 11.34 -4.26
CA SER A 138 19.74 10.23 -5.14
C SER A 138 18.78 10.01 -6.32
N ARG A 139 17.48 10.24 -6.15
CA ARG A 139 16.48 10.20 -7.25
C ARG A 139 16.60 11.35 -8.21
N THR A 140 16.77 12.58 -7.71
CA THR A 140 16.95 13.75 -8.56
C THR A 140 18.21 13.63 -9.42
N ILE A 141 19.29 13.06 -8.87
CA ILE A 141 20.52 12.80 -9.61
C ILE A 141 20.30 11.68 -10.65
N ALA A 142 19.61 10.60 -10.29
CA ALA A 142 19.30 9.51 -11.21
C ALA A 142 18.44 9.99 -12.40
N ASP A 143 17.42 10.81 -12.14
CA ASP A 143 16.56 11.41 -13.17
C ASP A 143 17.37 12.33 -14.10
N ALA A 144 18.23 13.19 -13.53
CA ALA A 144 19.09 14.08 -14.29
C ALA A 144 20.08 13.35 -15.20
N ARG A 145 20.63 12.21 -14.73
CA ARG A 145 21.58 11.39 -15.51
C ARG A 145 20.92 10.64 -16.67
N ARG A 146 19.60 10.40 -16.60
CA ARG A 146 18.81 9.57 -17.54
C ARG A 146 19.36 8.14 -17.67
N CYS A 147 18.56 7.23 -18.23
CA CYS A 147 18.98 5.87 -18.54
C CYS A 147 18.42 5.46 -19.92
N PRO A 148 19.15 5.75 -21.02
CA PRO A 148 18.65 5.46 -22.36
C PRO A 148 18.70 3.96 -22.70
N ASN A 149 19.69 3.22 -22.18
CA ASN A 149 19.84 1.77 -22.37
C ASN A 149 20.20 1.14 -21.02
N GLY A 150 19.30 0.33 -20.47
CA GLY A 150 19.43 -0.25 -19.12
C GLY A 150 20.20 -1.57 -19.07
N PRO A 151 20.48 -2.07 -17.85
CA PRO A 151 20.15 -1.47 -16.56
C PRO A 151 21.19 -0.43 -16.07
N CYS A 152 20.74 0.76 -15.63
CA CYS A 152 21.66 1.84 -15.20
C CYS A 152 21.69 2.09 -13.69
N PHE A 153 20.57 1.86 -13.00
CA PHE A 153 20.43 2.20 -11.59
C PHE A 153 19.79 1.07 -10.79
N ALA A 154 20.25 0.90 -9.56
CA ALA A 154 19.63 0.02 -8.58
C ALA A 154 18.92 0.85 -7.52
N ILE A 155 17.76 0.37 -7.04
CA ILE A 155 16.95 1.07 -6.04
C ILE A 155 17.63 1.14 -4.65
N SER A 156 18.66 0.33 -4.46
CA SER A 156 19.48 0.23 -3.26
C SER A 156 20.76 -0.56 -3.59
N GLU A 157 21.61 -0.81 -2.60
CA GLU A 157 22.87 -1.52 -2.76
C GLU A 157 22.65 -2.91 -3.38
N ARG A 158 23.27 -3.14 -4.55
CA ARG A 158 23.16 -4.38 -5.33
C ARG A 158 24.36 -5.30 -5.15
N LEU A 159 25.49 -4.80 -4.65
CA LEU A 159 26.70 -5.59 -4.48
C LEU A 159 26.94 -5.90 -3.00
N ASP A 160 27.36 -7.11 -2.68
CA ASP A 160 27.81 -7.45 -1.32
C ASP A 160 29.22 -6.88 -1.03
N SER A 161 29.73 -7.11 0.18
CA SER A 161 31.07 -6.66 0.57
C SER A 161 32.20 -7.22 -0.31
N SER A 162 31.96 -8.38 -0.93
CA SER A 162 32.89 -9.03 -1.86
C SER A 162 32.71 -8.54 -3.30
N GLY A 163 31.73 -7.68 -3.58
CA GLY A 163 31.41 -7.20 -4.92
C GLY A 163 30.55 -8.15 -5.75
N LYS A 164 29.94 -9.17 -5.14
CA LYS A 164 29.05 -10.07 -5.85
C LYS A 164 27.63 -9.51 -5.89
N PRO A 165 26.88 -9.72 -6.98
CA PRO A 165 25.52 -9.22 -7.09
C PRO A 165 24.59 -9.95 -6.12
N LEU A 166 23.82 -9.16 -5.37
CA LEU A 166 22.73 -9.58 -4.52
C LEU A 166 21.51 -9.91 -5.37
N SER A 167 21.00 -11.14 -5.22
CA SER A 167 19.74 -11.54 -5.85
C SER A 167 18.55 -10.87 -5.16
N GLY A 168 17.65 -10.28 -5.94
CA GLY A 168 16.42 -9.64 -5.44
C GLY A 168 16.50 -8.14 -5.20
N VAL A 169 17.55 -7.46 -5.69
CA VAL A 169 17.60 -6.00 -5.76
C VAL A 169 17.01 -5.53 -7.08
N ASN A 170 15.98 -4.69 -7.03
CA ASN A 170 15.29 -4.20 -8.21
C ASN A 170 16.11 -3.13 -8.94
N GLU A 171 15.96 -3.11 -10.26
CA GLU A 171 16.30 -1.95 -11.08
C GLU A 171 15.43 -0.75 -10.70
N TYR A 172 16.07 0.42 -10.66
CA TYR A 172 15.39 1.70 -10.53
C TYR A 172 15.32 2.38 -11.88
N ILE A 173 14.10 2.58 -12.38
CA ILE A 173 13.84 3.34 -13.60
C ILE A 173 13.06 4.58 -13.16
N PRO A 174 13.68 5.78 -13.15
CA PRO A 174 13.11 6.97 -12.49
C PRO A 174 11.64 7.23 -12.84
N ILE A 175 11.32 7.19 -14.14
CA ILE A 175 9.97 7.44 -14.65
C ILE A 175 9.00 6.32 -14.29
N ILE A 176 9.43 5.06 -14.19
CA ILE A 176 8.54 3.92 -14.01
C ILE A 176 8.31 3.64 -12.53
N THR A 177 9.40 3.54 -11.74
CA THR A 177 9.36 3.13 -10.34
C THR A 177 8.55 4.11 -9.49
N ASP A 178 8.84 5.42 -9.60
CA ASP A 178 8.13 6.42 -8.81
C ASP A 178 6.73 6.71 -9.37
N ALA A 179 6.53 6.72 -10.69
CA ALA A 179 5.20 6.91 -11.27
C ALA A 179 4.24 5.77 -10.91
N ALA A 180 4.71 4.52 -10.81
CA ALA A 180 3.87 3.41 -10.37
C ALA A 180 3.29 3.64 -8.97
N ILE A 181 4.11 4.14 -8.04
CA ILE A 181 3.67 4.48 -6.68
C ILE A 181 2.65 5.63 -6.72
N VAL A 182 2.93 6.69 -7.48
CA VAL A 182 2.02 7.85 -7.61
C VAL A 182 0.68 7.42 -8.19
N VAL A 183 0.70 6.68 -9.31
CA VAL A 183 -0.51 6.17 -9.97
C VAL A 183 -1.32 5.27 -9.05
N ALA A 184 -0.68 4.41 -8.25
CA ALA A 184 -1.36 3.58 -7.27
C ALA A 184 -1.93 4.38 -6.08
N ALA A 185 -1.27 5.47 -5.67
CA ALA A 185 -1.70 6.30 -4.55
C ALA A 185 -2.89 7.20 -4.90
N LEU A 186 -2.95 7.75 -6.10
CA LEU A 186 -4.02 8.66 -6.55
C LEU A 186 -5.45 8.15 -6.30
N PRO A 187 -5.84 6.92 -6.72
CA PRO A 187 -7.20 6.42 -6.48
C PRO A 187 -7.49 6.22 -4.99
N ALA A 188 -6.51 5.79 -4.20
CA ALA A 188 -6.66 5.63 -2.76
C ALA A 188 -6.91 7.00 -2.09
N LEU A 189 -6.13 8.01 -2.44
CA LEU A 189 -6.28 9.38 -1.94
C LEU A 189 -7.62 10.00 -2.35
N ALA A 190 -8.04 9.82 -3.60
CA ALA A 190 -9.32 10.32 -4.10
C ALA A 190 -10.51 9.69 -3.35
N CYS A 191 -10.51 8.38 -3.13
CA CYS A 191 -11.57 7.70 -2.39
C CYS A 191 -11.55 8.08 -0.90
N LEU A 192 -10.36 8.24 -0.30
CA LEU A 192 -10.22 8.69 1.08
C LEU A 192 -10.80 10.10 1.25
N ALA A 193 -10.44 11.04 0.36
CA ALA A 193 -10.96 12.40 0.36
C ALA A 193 -12.49 12.43 0.25
N PHE A 194 -13.08 11.60 -0.62
CA PHE A 194 -14.53 11.44 -0.72
C PHE A 194 -15.18 11.01 0.59
N HIS A 195 -14.59 10.03 1.29
CA HIS A 195 -15.10 9.55 2.57
C HIS A 195 -14.97 10.61 3.68
N LEU A 196 -13.83 11.28 3.78
CA LEU A 196 -13.59 12.35 4.76
C LEU A 196 -14.54 13.53 4.55
N TYR A 197 -14.75 13.94 3.29
CA TYR A 197 -15.73 14.97 2.95
C TYR A 197 -17.15 14.58 3.38
N GLY A 198 -17.53 13.32 3.14
CA GLY A 198 -18.82 12.78 3.57
C GLY A 198 -19.02 12.85 5.10
N ILE A 199 -17.97 12.52 5.87
CA ILE A 199 -17.98 12.60 7.34
C ILE A 199 -18.09 14.06 7.80
N ALA A 200 -17.27 14.95 7.25
CA ALA A 200 -17.29 16.38 7.60
C ALA A 200 -18.67 17.02 7.34
N ARG A 201 -19.32 16.68 6.22
CA ARG A 201 -20.68 17.15 5.90
C ARG A 201 -21.72 16.65 6.91
N LEU A 202 -21.61 15.38 7.34
CA LEU A 202 -22.50 14.82 8.35
C LEU A 202 -22.35 15.54 9.70
N ILE A 203 -21.12 15.76 10.15
CA ILE A 203 -20.83 16.50 11.39
C ILE A 203 -21.44 17.91 11.33
N ARG A 204 -21.19 18.65 10.25
CA ARG A 204 -21.74 20.00 10.06
C ARG A 204 -23.26 20.04 10.10
N SER A 205 -23.94 19.06 9.51
CA SER A 205 -25.40 18.98 9.53
C SER A 205 -26.00 18.71 10.91
N ARG A 206 -25.28 17.99 11.79
CA ARG A 206 -25.71 17.73 13.16
C ARG A 206 -25.51 18.94 14.07
N LEU A 207 -24.42 19.68 13.88
CA LEU A 207 -24.14 20.90 14.64
C LEU A 207 -25.18 21.99 14.37
N ARG A 208 -25.69 22.13 13.13
CA ARG A 208 -26.74 23.10 12.78
C ARG A 208 -28.14 22.78 13.31
N ARG A 209 -28.36 21.56 13.83
CA ARG A 209 -29.66 21.12 14.37
C ARG A 209 -29.74 21.21 15.89
N ARG A 210 -28.64 21.58 16.54
CA ARG A 210 -28.56 21.90 17.97
C ARG A 210 -28.51 23.40 18.12
#